data_AF-A0AAD2EZK2-F1
#
_entry.id   AF-A0AAD2EZK2-F1
#
_cell.length_a   1.000
_cell.length_b   1.000
_cell.length_c   1.000
_cell.angle_alpha   90.00
_cell.angle_beta   90.00
_cell.angle_gamma   90.00
#
_symmetry.space_group_name_H-M   'P 1'
#
loop_
_entity.id
_entity.type
_entity.pdbx_description
1 polymer ?
#
loop_
_entity_poly.entity_id
_entity_poly.type
_entity_poly.pdbx_seq_one_letter_code
_entity_poly.pdbx_strand_id
1 'polypeptide(L)'
;MGTRRWLLLVAFAWGAAACTPVVSGPSYTMEVRLHDGKHVRCAINEPLVRPAPPGPALTTRERNEAEVLALAPMRLEVGPRSPYPTPYTAPDVQCLALPL
;
A
#
# COMPACT_ATOMS: atom_id res chain seq x y z
N MET A 1 -48.35 -39.89 -1.84
CA MET A 1 -48.35 -38.45 -2.14
C MET A 1 -47.20 -37.81 -1.39
N GLY A 2 -46.07 -37.58 -2.07
CA GLY A 2 -44.79 -37.22 -1.44
C GLY A 2 -44.66 -35.71 -1.23
N THR A 3 -44.50 -35.30 0.02
CA THR A 3 -44.25 -33.92 0.44
C THR A 3 -42.78 -33.54 0.17
N ARG A 4 -42.55 -32.82 -0.94
CA ARG A 4 -41.23 -32.24 -1.27
C ARG A 4 -40.95 -31.04 -0.36
N ARG A 5 -40.10 -31.23 0.65
CA ARG A 5 -39.46 -30.15 1.42
C ARG A 5 -38.44 -29.44 0.53
N TRP A 6 -38.75 -28.21 0.13
CA TRP A 6 -37.78 -27.30 -0.49
C TRP A 6 -36.96 -26.62 0.61
N LEU A 7 -35.70 -27.04 0.75
CA LEU A 7 -34.70 -26.31 1.53
C LEU A 7 -34.06 -25.25 0.61
N LEU A 8 -34.43 -23.98 0.81
CA LEU A 8 -33.74 -22.84 0.21
C LEU A 8 -32.46 -22.59 1.00
N LEU A 9 -31.31 -22.95 0.42
CA LEU A 9 -30.00 -22.57 0.92
C LEU A 9 -29.72 -21.11 0.52
N VAL A 10 -29.80 -20.20 1.48
CA VAL A 10 -29.37 -18.81 1.31
C VAL A 10 -27.85 -18.77 1.51
N ALA A 11 -27.10 -18.69 0.42
CA ALA A 11 -25.66 -18.46 0.47
C ALA A 11 -25.39 -16.96 0.70
N PHE A 12 -25.00 -16.60 1.92
CA PHE A 12 -24.48 -15.26 2.22
C PHE A 12 -23.05 -15.15 1.67
N ALA A 13 -22.91 -14.56 0.49
CA ALA A 13 -21.62 -14.15 -0.04
C ALA A 13 -21.21 -12.84 0.66
N TRP A 14 -20.38 -12.93 1.70
CA TRP A 14 -19.70 -11.78 2.27
C TRP A 14 -18.59 -11.35 1.30
N GLY A 15 -18.87 -10.34 0.47
CA GLY A 15 -17.86 -9.67 -0.32
C GLY A 15 -16.97 -8.82 0.59
N ALA A 16 -15.71 -9.21 0.76
CA ALA A 16 -14.71 -8.35 1.36
C ALA A 16 -14.45 -7.18 0.41
N ALA A 17 -14.98 -6.00 0.73
CA ALA A 17 -14.63 -4.77 0.03
C ALA A 17 -13.14 -4.50 0.29
N ALA A 18 -12.29 -4.79 -0.70
CA ALA A 18 -10.91 -4.35 -0.67
C ALA A 18 -10.92 -2.82 -0.80
N CYS A 19 -10.74 -2.12 0.33
CA CYS A 19 -10.53 -0.68 0.33
C CYS A 19 -9.20 -0.39 -0.39
N THR A 20 -9.25 -0.06 -1.68
CA THR A 20 -8.10 0.51 -2.37
C THR A 20 -7.85 1.90 -1.77
N PRO A 21 -6.65 2.20 -1.28
CA PRO A 21 -6.36 3.55 -0.79
C PRO A 21 -6.60 4.54 -1.93
N VAL A 22 -7.45 5.54 -1.68
CA VAL A 22 -7.63 6.66 -2.60
C VAL A 22 -6.39 7.52 -2.50
N VAL A 23 -5.53 7.41 -3.50
CA VAL A 23 -4.37 8.29 -3.68
C VAL A 23 -4.86 9.61 -4.25
N SER A 24 -4.95 10.63 -3.39
CA SER A 24 -5.34 11.98 -3.78
C SER A 24 -4.10 12.83 -4.05
N GLY A 25 -3.73 12.96 -5.33
CA GLY A 25 -2.55 13.74 -5.75
C GLY A 25 -1.24 12.94 -5.72
N PRO A 26 -0.07 13.59 -5.85
CA PRO A 26 1.23 12.92 -5.88
C PRO A 26 1.75 12.57 -4.49
N SER A 27 1.00 12.88 -3.43
CA SER A 27 1.44 12.79 -2.04
C SER A 27 0.53 11.85 -1.28
N TYR A 28 1.12 10.87 -0.60
CA TYR A 28 0.37 9.96 0.27
C TYR A 28 1.32 9.25 1.23
N THR A 29 0.74 8.74 2.30
CA THR A 29 1.36 7.70 3.13
C THR A 29 0.68 6.37 2.91
N MET A 30 1.44 5.28 3.04
CA MET A 30 0.88 3.95 3.04
C MET A 30 1.70 2.98 3.88
N GLU A 31 1.09 1.86 4.22
CA GLU A 31 1.75 0.76 4.90
C GLU A 31 1.89 -0.42 3.93
N VAL A 32 3.10 -0.96 3.85
CA VAL A 32 3.44 -2.08 2.98
C VAL A 32 3.98 -3.23 3.83
N ARG A 33 3.75 -4.44 3.34
CA ARG A 33 4.32 -5.67 3.91
C ARG A 33 5.41 -6.17 3.00
N LEU A 34 6.61 -6.33 3.56
CA LEU A 34 7.74 -6.91 2.85
C LEU A 34 7.63 -8.43 2.77
N HIS A 35 8.42 -9.05 1.91
CA HIS A 35 8.48 -10.49 1.72
C HIS A 35 8.84 -11.26 3.00
N ASP A 36 9.66 -10.67 3.88
CA ASP A 36 10.02 -11.23 5.17
C ASP A 36 8.95 -11.00 6.27
N GLY A 37 7.82 -10.38 5.90
CA GLY A 37 6.69 -10.09 6.78
C GLY A 37 6.82 -8.78 7.56
N LYS A 38 7.92 -8.01 7.40
CA LYS A 38 8.06 -6.72 8.10
C LYS A 38 6.99 -5.72 7.67
N HIS A 39 6.48 -5.00 8.67
CA HIS A 39 5.54 -3.91 8.47
C HIS A 39 6.29 -2.60 8.31
N VAL A 40 6.07 -1.91 7.20
CA VAL A 40 6.79 -0.69 6.84
C VAL A 40 5.79 0.40 6.52
N ARG A 41 6.01 1.61 7.05
CA ARG A 41 5.28 2.82 6.66
C ARG A 41 6.15 3.63 5.71
N CYS A 42 5.58 3.95 4.56
CA CYS A 42 6.20 4.79 3.55
C CYS A 42 5.42 6.09 3.39
N ALA A 43 6.14 7.20 3.22
CA ALA A 43 5.60 8.49 2.86
C ALA A 43 6.18 8.90 1.50
N ILE A 44 5.29 9.27 0.59
CA ILE A 44 5.63 9.71 -0.75
C ILE A 44 5.28 11.19 -0.83
N ASN A 45 6.28 12.03 -1.15
CA ASN A 45 6.17 13.49 -1.20
C ASN A 45 5.57 14.13 0.08
N GLU A 46 5.60 13.41 1.20
CA GLU A 46 5.09 13.83 2.50
C GLU A 46 6.17 13.61 3.57
N PRO A 47 6.17 14.43 4.65
CA PRO A 47 7.09 14.21 5.76
C PRO A 47 6.78 12.89 6.48
N LEU A 48 7.81 12.06 6.66
CA LEU A 48 7.66 10.81 7.37
C LEU A 48 7.85 10.99 8.88
N VAL A 49 6.78 10.78 9.65
CA VAL A 49 6.84 10.82 11.12
C VAL A 49 7.40 9.50 11.64
N ARG A 50 8.52 9.57 12.37
CA ARG A 50 9.11 8.39 13.02
C ARG A 50 8.23 7.92 14.19
N PRO A 51 7.88 6.63 14.27
CA PRO A 51 7.13 6.08 15.39
C PRO A 51 8.00 6.08 16.66
N ALA A 52 7.32 6.16 17.81
CA ALA A 52 7.91 5.97 19.13
C ALA A 52 7.16 4.81 19.82
N PRO A 53 7.82 3.67 20.10
CA PRO A 53 9.23 3.37 19.88
C PRO A 53 9.61 3.25 18.39
N PRO A 54 10.89 3.49 18.03
CA PRO A 54 11.35 3.30 16.66
C PRO A 54 11.32 1.82 16.28
N GLY A 55 10.93 1.52 15.04
CA GLY A 55 11.07 0.19 14.47
C GLY A 55 12.53 -0.16 14.14
N PRO A 56 12.80 -1.43 13.77
CA PRO A 56 14.14 -1.86 13.38
C PRO A 56 14.63 -1.12 12.13
N ALA A 57 15.96 -0.99 11.99
CA ALA A 57 16.54 -0.42 10.78
C ALA A 57 16.28 -1.36 9.59
N LEU A 58 15.82 -0.79 8.47
CA LEU A 58 15.66 -1.53 7.21
C LEU A 58 17.02 -1.75 6.55
N THR A 59 17.26 -2.96 6.06
CA THR A 59 18.40 -3.23 5.16
C THR A 59 18.20 -2.50 3.82
N THR A 60 19.26 -2.34 3.04
CA THR A 60 19.15 -1.73 1.69
C THR A 60 18.16 -2.49 0.80
N ARG A 61 18.15 -3.83 0.90
CA ARG A 61 17.21 -4.67 0.14
C ARG A 61 15.76 -4.41 0.56
N GLU A 62 15.50 -4.40 1.86
CA GLU A 62 14.16 -4.14 2.41
C GLU A 62 13.66 -2.74 2.07
N ARG A 63 14.55 -1.74 2.09
CA ARG A 63 14.22 -0.38 1.69
C ARG A 63 13.81 -0.31 0.23
N ASN A 64 14.62 -0.88 -0.67
CA ASN A 64 14.32 -0.89 -2.10
C ASN A 64 12.99 -1.61 -2.39
N GLU A 65 12.72 -2.72 -1.71
CA GLU A 65 11.46 -3.44 -1.83
C GLU A 65 10.28 -2.58 -1.36
N ALA A 66 10.42 -1.93 -0.20
CA ALA A 66 9.41 -1.03 0.34
C ALA A 66 9.10 0.12 -0.64
N GLU A 67 10.13 0.76 -1.19
CA GLU A 67 9.98 1.87 -2.14
C GLU A 67 9.27 1.44 -3.43
N VAL A 68 9.63 0.26 -3.97
CA VAL A 68 8.98 -0.29 -5.17
C VAL A 68 7.50 -0.60 -4.92
N LEU A 69 7.17 -1.17 -3.77
CA LEU A 69 5.78 -1.44 -3.38
C LEU A 69 5.01 -0.13 -3.16
N ALA A 70 5.64 0.84 -2.49
CA ALA A 70 5.06 2.13 -2.16
C ALA A 70 4.73 2.96 -3.41
N LEU A 71 5.56 2.86 -4.47
CA LEU A 71 5.34 3.54 -5.74
C LEU A 71 4.39 2.80 -6.68
N ALA A 72 3.94 1.58 -6.35
CA ALA A 72 3.05 0.81 -7.22
C ALA A 72 1.80 1.58 -7.69
N PRO A 73 1.11 2.38 -6.85
CA PRO A 73 -0.04 3.18 -7.30
C PRO A 73 0.30 4.28 -8.30
N MET A 74 1.54 4.75 -8.33
CA MET A 74 2.01 5.77 -9.29
C MET A 74 2.46 5.17 -10.63
N ARG A 75 2.50 3.83 -10.76
CA ARG A 75 2.90 3.17 -12.01
C ARG A 75 1.76 3.31 -13.02
N LEU A 76 1.81 4.40 -13.78
CA LEU A 76 0.89 4.68 -14.88
C LEU A 76 1.39 4.01 -16.16
N GLU A 77 0.48 3.47 -16.97
CA GLU A 77 0.74 3.01 -18.35
C GLU A 77 1.40 4.13 -19.19
N VAL A 78 0.95 5.37 -18.98
CA VAL A 78 1.54 6.58 -19.52
C VAL A 78 1.64 7.62 -18.40
N GLY A 79 2.86 7.86 -17.92
CA GLY A 79 3.13 8.86 -16.90
C GLY A 79 3.23 10.29 -17.44
N PRO A 80 3.06 11.30 -16.58
CA PRO A 80 3.35 12.68 -16.93
C PRO A 80 4.83 12.82 -17.32
N ARG A 81 5.10 13.69 -18.30
CA ARG A 81 6.47 14.04 -18.72
C ARG A 81 6.74 15.47 -18.32
N SER A 82 7.95 15.72 -17.81
CA SER A 82 8.41 17.05 -17.45
C SER A 82 9.91 17.17 -17.79
N PRO A 83 10.37 18.33 -18.30
CA PRO A 83 11.79 18.57 -18.52
C PRO A 83 12.59 18.65 -17.21
N TYR A 84 11.91 18.83 -16.07
CA TYR A 84 12.50 18.91 -14.74
C TYR A 84 11.83 17.94 -13.75
N PRO A 85 12.54 17.53 -12.67
CA PRO A 85 11.95 16.74 -11.59
C PRO A 85 10.69 17.38 -11.01
N THR A 86 9.64 16.59 -10.85
CA THR A 86 8.38 16.97 -10.21
C THR A 86 7.94 15.87 -9.25
N PRO A 87 7.01 16.13 -8.31
CA PRO A 87 6.46 15.08 -7.46
C PRO A 87 5.88 13.86 -8.20
N TYR A 88 5.49 14.02 -9.47
CA TYR A 88 4.98 12.93 -10.31
C TYR A 88 6.05 12.20 -11.14
N THR A 89 7.17 12.87 -11.46
CA THR A 89 8.24 12.30 -12.30
C THR A 89 9.46 11.85 -11.51
N ALA A 90 9.63 12.39 -10.30
CA ALA A 90 10.69 12.09 -9.36
C ALA A 90 10.16 12.30 -7.92
N PRO A 91 9.29 11.41 -7.43
CA PRO A 91 8.76 11.49 -6.07
C PRO A 91 9.87 11.31 -5.02
N ASP A 92 9.79 12.08 -3.93
CA ASP A 92 10.55 11.79 -2.72
C ASP A 92 9.88 10.61 -2.00
N VAL A 93 10.64 9.58 -1.66
CA VAL A 93 10.12 8.39 -0.99
C VAL A 93 10.94 8.11 0.25
N GLN A 94 10.24 7.99 1.39
CA GLN A 94 10.86 7.65 2.66
C GLN A 94 10.09 6.49 3.27
N CYS A 95 10.81 5.45 3.71
CA CYS A 95 10.22 4.26 4.33
C CYS A 95 10.90 3.93 5.66
N LEU A 96 10.10 3.55 6.66
CA LEU A 96 10.57 3.10 7.96
C LEU A 96 9.84 1.85 8.42
N ALA A 97 10.53 0.97 9.13
CA ALA A 97 9.87 -0.14 9.80
C ALA A 97 9.01 0.39 10.94
N LEU A 98 7.82 -0.18 11.09
CA LEU A 98 6.99 0.03 12.26
C LEU A 98 7.44 -0.93 13.37
N PRO A 99 7.30 -0.54 14.65
CA PRO A 99 7.44 -1.48 15.75
C PRO A 99 6.41 -2.61 15.60
N LEU A 100 6.82 -3.82 15.97
CA LEU A 100 5.96 -5.00 15.99
C LEU A 100 4.83 -4.87 17.02
#